data_AF-C6MA48-F1
#
_entry.id   AF-C6MA48-F1
#
_cell.length_a   1.000
_cell.length_b   1.000
_cell.length_c   1.000
_cell.angle_alpha   90.00
_cell.angle_beta   90.00
_cell.angle_gamma   90.00
#
_symmetry.space_group_name_H-M   'P 1'
#
loop_
_entity.id
_entity.type
_entity.pdbx_description
1 polymer ?
#
loop_
_entity_poly.entity_id
_entity_poly.type
_entity_poly.pdbx_seq_one_letter_code
_entity_poly.pdbx_strand_id
1 'polypeptide(L)'
;MSKPDPILSLPIRYEFAFGGSAVEDDHTGYQQNAIGIGYYPKAELKKNGFKRTLKAHQIYDPAHPVRDPSDKAAPEGFGFMPRYFALRAKHTGTADAQWIANRAPLLPEDFSMAYWNGAHPSLQLPHLKPNHIYELTFTGMVHSFQAPNQHFTVDLPVETVFVHAHTATNSSLCKDMVLDTILVDVEQRRIDCSYR
;
A
#
# COMPACT_ATOMS: atom_id res chain seq x y z
N MET A 1 11.16 24.95 -3.18
CA MET A 1 11.93 23.72 -3.45
C MET A 1 13.13 24.08 -4.31
N SER A 2 14.29 23.45 -4.09
CA SER A 2 15.43 23.56 -5.02
C SER A 2 15.15 22.78 -6.29
N LYS A 3 15.95 23.02 -7.34
CA LYS A 3 15.95 22.18 -8.54
C LYS A 3 16.38 20.75 -8.14
N PRO A 4 15.70 19.69 -8.59
CA PRO A 4 16.13 18.32 -8.29
C PRO A 4 17.44 18.01 -9.00
N ASP A 5 18.31 17.26 -8.31
CA ASP A 5 19.50 16.70 -8.92
C ASP A 5 19.10 15.51 -9.81
N PRO A 6 19.71 15.35 -11.00
CA PRO A 6 19.40 14.23 -11.87
C PRO A 6 19.84 12.91 -11.23
N ILE A 7 19.01 11.88 -11.38
CA ILE A 7 19.29 10.52 -10.92
C ILE A 7 19.14 9.54 -12.08
N LEU A 8 19.91 8.45 -12.07
CA LEU A 8 19.82 7.39 -13.07
C LEU A 8 18.62 6.46 -12.84
N SER A 9 18.35 6.14 -11.57
CA SER A 9 17.29 5.21 -11.17
C SER A 9 16.87 5.46 -9.74
N LEU A 10 15.61 5.21 -9.43
CA LEU A 10 15.06 5.21 -8.08
C LEU A 10 14.09 4.03 -7.93
N PRO A 11 14.24 3.18 -6.91
CA PRO A 11 13.19 2.21 -6.58
C PRO A 11 11.88 2.92 -6.24
N ILE A 12 10.77 2.51 -6.85
CA ILE A 12 9.45 3.11 -6.58
C ILE A 12 8.89 2.53 -5.28
N ARG A 13 9.46 2.95 -4.15
CA ARG A 13 9.12 2.45 -2.81
C ARG A 13 8.77 3.60 -1.86
N TYR A 14 7.97 3.30 -0.84
CA TYR A 14 7.47 4.28 0.11
C TYR A 14 8.55 5.00 0.92
N GLU A 15 9.77 4.46 1.06
CA GLU A 15 10.90 5.15 1.72
C GLU A 15 11.31 6.44 1.00
N PHE A 16 11.05 6.53 -0.31
CA PHE A 16 11.34 7.72 -1.13
C PHE A 16 10.12 8.61 -1.36
N ALA A 17 8.96 8.22 -0.83
CA ALA A 17 7.71 8.95 -0.92
C ALA A 17 7.54 9.93 0.24
N PHE A 18 6.55 10.83 0.11
CA PHE A 18 6.25 11.81 1.16
C PHE A 18 5.95 11.13 2.50
N GLY A 19 6.60 11.61 3.56
CA GLY A 19 6.38 11.15 4.92
C GLY A 19 7.63 11.26 5.79
N GLY A 20 7.79 10.28 6.67
CA GLY A 20 8.91 10.18 7.60
C GLY A 20 8.61 10.73 8.99
N SER A 21 9.56 10.54 9.89
CA SER A 21 9.59 11.17 11.20
C SER A 21 10.74 12.16 11.26
N ALA A 22 10.43 13.43 11.50
CA ALA A 22 11.46 14.44 11.71
C ALA A 22 12.02 14.43 13.15
N VAL A 23 11.39 13.68 14.06
CA VAL A 23 11.71 13.60 15.49
C VAL A 23 11.90 12.13 15.85
N GLU A 24 13.07 11.78 16.39
CA GLU A 24 13.40 10.40 16.80
C GLU A 24 12.56 9.91 18.00
N ASP A 25 11.87 10.81 18.73
CA ASP A 25 11.48 10.52 20.12
C ASP A 25 10.07 11.00 20.55
N ASP A 26 9.16 11.39 19.63
CA ASP A 26 7.89 12.02 20.04
C ASP A 26 6.62 11.50 19.36
N HIS A 27 6.62 10.27 18.80
CA HIS A 27 5.45 9.70 18.10
C HIS A 27 4.82 10.60 16.99
N THR A 28 5.52 11.65 16.56
CA THR A 28 5.06 12.69 15.62
C THR A 28 5.39 12.37 14.16
N GLY A 29 5.75 11.12 13.88
CA GLY A 29 5.97 10.65 12.51
C GLY A 29 4.73 10.82 11.65
N TYR A 30 4.94 11.02 10.35
CA TYR A 30 3.85 11.09 9.39
C TYR A 30 3.16 9.73 9.31
N GLN A 31 2.04 9.57 10.04
CA GLN A 31 1.44 8.25 10.28
C GLN A 31 1.02 7.52 8.99
N GLN A 32 0.76 8.27 7.91
CA GLN A 32 0.46 7.72 6.58
C GLN A 32 1.66 6.99 5.96
N ASN A 33 2.89 7.39 6.29
CA ASN A 33 4.14 6.78 5.83
C ASN A 33 5.30 7.17 6.76
N ALA A 34 5.50 6.41 7.83
CA ALA A 34 6.50 6.73 8.84
C ALA A 34 7.96 6.50 8.38
N ILE A 35 8.15 5.69 7.33
CA ILE A 35 9.49 5.36 6.76
C ILE A 35 9.88 6.26 5.59
N GLY A 36 8.98 7.13 5.15
CA GLY A 36 9.20 8.05 4.04
C GLY A 36 10.11 9.22 4.39
N ILE A 37 10.07 10.24 3.54
CA ILE A 37 10.90 11.43 3.70
C ILE A 37 10.16 12.69 3.25
N GLY A 38 10.58 13.86 3.73
CA GLY A 38 10.04 15.15 3.27
C GLY A 38 8.92 15.74 4.10
N TYR A 39 8.39 15.05 5.11
CA TYR A 39 7.46 15.64 6.08
C TYR A 39 8.23 16.31 7.23
N TYR A 40 7.98 17.60 7.44
CA TYR A 40 8.54 18.38 8.53
C TYR A 40 7.44 19.23 9.17
N PRO A 41 6.95 18.88 10.38
CA PRO A 41 5.92 19.66 11.04
C PRO A 41 6.44 21.06 11.41
N LYS A 42 5.53 22.04 11.51
CA LYS A 42 5.89 23.45 11.78
C LYS A 42 6.73 23.64 13.05
N ALA A 43 6.48 22.83 14.08
CA ALA A 43 7.27 22.85 15.31
C ALA A 43 8.75 22.50 15.05
N GLU A 44 9.00 21.50 14.20
CA GLU A 44 10.35 21.09 13.84
C GLU A 44 11.04 22.09 12.92
N LEU A 45 10.30 22.68 11.98
CA LEU A 45 10.80 23.78 11.14
C LEU A 45 11.23 24.98 11.99
N LYS A 46 10.48 25.30 13.06
CA LYS A 46 10.83 26.37 14.00
C LYS A 46 12.08 26.02 14.81
N LYS A 47 12.20 24.78 15.28
CA LYS A 47 13.36 24.29 16.06
C LYS A 47 14.64 24.24 15.22
N ASN A 48 14.52 23.83 13.95
CA ASN A 48 15.63 23.71 13.00
C ASN A 48 15.72 24.87 12.00
N GLY A 49 15.24 26.07 12.35
CA GLY A 49 15.21 27.22 11.42
C GLY A 49 16.58 27.63 10.85
N PHE A 50 17.68 27.17 11.46
CA PHE A 50 19.05 27.37 10.96
C PHE A 50 19.42 26.43 9.80
N LYS A 51 18.74 25.29 9.62
CA LYS A 51 18.96 24.39 8.49
C LYS A 51 18.40 25.03 7.22
N ARG A 52 19.29 25.33 6.27
CA ARG A 52 18.92 25.94 4.98
C ARG A 52 18.34 24.94 3.98
N THR A 53 18.54 23.64 4.22
CA THR A 53 18.12 22.58 3.28
C THR A 53 17.58 21.40 4.07
N LEU A 54 16.43 20.90 3.63
CA LEU A 54 15.76 19.72 4.17
C LEU A 54 15.64 18.70 3.03
N LYS A 55 15.72 17.41 3.34
CA LYS A 55 15.58 16.37 2.33
C LYS A 55 14.12 16.29 1.88
N ALA A 56 13.88 16.31 0.57
CA ALA A 56 12.55 16.15 0.02
C ALA A 56 12.30 14.69 -0.40
N HIS A 57 11.02 14.32 -0.49
CA HIS A 57 10.61 13.11 -1.19
C HIS A 57 10.92 13.22 -2.68
N GLN A 58 11.06 12.07 -3.31
CA GLN A 58 11.36 11.93 -4.72
C GLN A 58 10.18 11.34 -5.50
N ILE A 59 9.20 10.75 -4.79
CA ILE A 59 7.99 10.17 -5.36
C ILE A 59 6.78 10.95 -4.84
N TYR A 60 5.97 11.47 -5.76
CA TYR A 60 4.72 12.17 -5.50
C TYR A 60 3.81 12.11 -6.72
N ASP A 61 2.53 12.41 -6.52
CA ASP A 61 1.56 12.61 -7.60
C ASP A 61 1.73 14.01 -8.21
N PRO A 62 2.11 14.14 -9.50
CA PRO A 62 2.24 15.44 -10.15
C PRO A 62 0.94 16.27 -10.18
N ALA A 63 -0.23 15.63 -10.09
CA ALA A 63 -1.51 16.32 -9.99
C ALA A 63 -1.75 16.96 -8.61
N HIS A 64 -1.08 16.43 -7.57
CA HIS A 64 -1.20 16.88 -6.18
C HIS A 64 0.18 17.16 -5.55
N PRO A 65 0.94 18.15 -6.06
CA PRO A 65 2.29 18.41 -5.60
C PRO A 65 2.31 18.95 -4.16
N VAL A 66 3.23 18.44 -3.35
CA VAL A 66 3.54 19.00 -2.02
C VAL A 66 4.27 20.33 -2.18
N ARG A 67 3.76 21.40 -1.58
CA ARG A 67 4.34 22.74 -1.71
C ARG A 67 5.03 23.19 -0.43
N ASP A 68 4.48 22.82 0.72
CA ASP A 68 5.05 23.08 2.04
C ASP A 68 5.43 21.74 2.70
N PRO A 69 6.62 21.62 3.30
CA PRO A 69 7.02 20.39 3.98
C PRO A 69 6.15 20.04 5.21
N SER A 70 5.34 20.98 5.70
CA SER A 70 4.36 20.75 6.76
C SER A 70 2.96 20.36 6.25
N ASP A 71 2.76 20.31 4.94
CA ASP A 71 1.50 19.86 4.33
C ASP A 71 1.21 18.39 4.63
N LYS A 72 -0.03 17.99 4.38
CA LYS A 72 -0.44 16.58 4.37
C LYS A 72 -0.65 16.14 2.93
N ALA A 73 0.08 15.13 2.50
CA ALA A 73 -0.10 14.47 1.21
C ALA A 73 -0.13 12.94 1.36
N ALA A 74 -0.74 12.27 0.39
CA ALA A 74 -0.70 10.81 0.34
C ALA A 74 0.71 10.36 -0.10
N PRO A 75 1.25 9.30 0.51
CA PRO A 75 2.49 8.69 0.05
C PRO A 75 2.22 7.89 -1.22
N GLU A 76 2.89 8.22 -2.32
CA GLU A 76 2.79 7.48 -3.57
C GLU A 76 3.88 6.41 -3.69
N GLY A 77 3.58 5.26 -4.29
CA GLY A 77 4.55 4.18 -4.48
C GLY A 77 3.92 2.87 -4.94
N PHE A 78 4.76 1.88 -5.23
CA PHE A 78 4.34 0.53 -5.55
C PHE A 78 4.74 -0.47 -4.46
N GLY A 79 4.09 -1.64 -4.49
CA GLY A 79 4.24 -2.68 -3.48
C GLY A 79 3.22 -2.58 -2.35
N PHE A 80 3.45 -3.32 -1.28
CA PHE A 80 2.53 -3.36 -0.15
C PHE A 80 2.72 -2.18 0.79
N MET A 81 1.64 -1.48 1.11
CA MET A 81 1.61 -0.53 2.21
C MET A 81 1.82 -1.27 3.54
N PRO A 82 2.79 -0.89 4.38
CA PRO A 82 3.04 -1.53 5.66
C PRO A 82 1.84 -1.50 6.62
N ARG A 83 1.68 -2.56 7.44
CA ARG A 83 0.55 -2.72 8.37
C ARG A 83 0.41 -1.59 9.40
N TYR A 84 1.52 -0.96 9.78
CA TYR A 84 1.56 0.11 10.77
C TYR A 84 1.28 1.50 10.19
N PHE A 85 1.10 1.62 8.86
CA PHE A 85 0.65 2.88 8.26
C PHE A 85 -0.81 3.13 8.67
N ALA A 86 -1.15 4.39 8.96
CA ALA A 86 -2.47 4.80 9.46
C ALA A 86 -3.63 4.27 8.62
N LEU A 87 -3.46 4.18 7.29
CA LEU A 87 -4.49 3.65 6.38
C LEU A 87 -4.86 2.20 6.68
N ARG A 88 -3.93 1.40 7.18
CA ARG A 88 -4.17 0.01 7.57
C ARG A 88 -4.41 -0.09 9.07
N ALA A 89 -3.61 0.60 9.88
CA ALA A 89 -3.69 0.55 11.34
C ALA A 89 -5.07 0.95 11.88
N LYS A 90 -5.80 1.85 11.22
CA LYS A 90 -7.18 2.21 11.61
C LYS A 90 -8.17 1.03 11.62
N HIS A 91 -7.83 -0.09 10.97
CA HIS A 91 -8.67 -1.27 10.85
C HIS A 91 -8.40 -2.35 11.91
N THR A 92 -7.47 -2.12 12.84
CA THR A 92 -7.15 -3.09 13.91
C THR A 92 -8.25 -3.24 14.96
N GLY A 93 -9.22 -2.31 14.98
CA GLY A 93 -10.23 -2.22 16.03
C GLY A 93 -9.68 -1.66 17.33
N THR A 94 -10.53 -1.67 18.36
CA THR A 94 -10.28 -1.06 19.67
C THR A 94 -9.62 -2.06 20.62
N ALA A 95 -8.41 -1.75 21.08
CA ALA A 95 -7.61 -2.59 21.98
C ALA A 95 -7.43 -1.92 23.36
N ASP A 96 -8.53 -1.74 24.08
CA ASP A 96 -8.56 -1.09 25.40
C ASP A 96 -8.54 -2.09 26.58
N ALA A 97 -8.66 -1.58 27.81
CA ALA A 97 -8.67 -2.41 29.02
C ALA A 97 -9.84 -3.42 29.06
N GLN A 98 -10.99 -3.09 28.45
CA GLN A 98 -12.13 -3.99 28.40
C GLN A 98 -11.86 -5.16 27.44
N TRP A 99 -11.27 -4.89 26.28
CA TRP A 99 -10.80 -5.93 25.37
C TRP A 99 -9.76 -6.83 26.04
N ILE A 100 -8.78 -6.25 26.75
CA ILE A 100 -7.75 -7.01 27.49
C ILE A 100 -8.39 -7.95 28.52
N ALA A 101 -9.34 -7.46 29.32
CA ALA A 101 -9.92 -8.24 30.41
C ALA A 101 -10.85 -9.37 29.93
N ASN A 102 -11.56 -9.18 28.81
CA ASN A 102 -12.71 -10.03 28.47
C ASN A 102 -12.63 -10.75 27.11
N ARG A 103 -11.71 -10.35 26.22
CA ARG A 103 -11.69 -10.85 24.83
C ARG A 103 -10.33 -11.26 24.32
N ALA A 104 -9.25 -10.65 24.82
CA ALA A 104 -7.90 -11.08 24.49
C ALA A 104 -7.75 -12.60 24.74
N PRO A 105 -7.14 -13.37 23.81
CA PRO A 105 -6.36 -12.94 22.64
C PRO A 105 -7.17 -12.82 21.32
N LEU A 106 -8.50 -12.87 21.34
CA LEU A 106 -9.30 -12.75 20.11
C LEU A 106 -9.25 -11.32 19.55
N LEU A 107 -9.38 -11.18 18.22
CA LEU A 107 -9.44 -9.88 17.54
C LEU A 107 -10.55 -9.00 18.13
N PRO A 108 -10.38 -7.66 18.22
CA PRO A 108 -11.45 -6.75 18.63
C PRO A 108 -12.76 -6.94 17.85
N GLU A 109 -13.85 -6.50 18.45
CA GLU A 109 -15.21 -6.64 17.91
C GLU A 109 -15.41 -5.82 16.63
N ASP A 110 -14.77 -4.66 16.59
CA ASP A 110 -14.74 -3.69 15.50
C ASP A 110 -13.55 -3.89 14.54
N PHE A 111 -12.83 -5.01 14.63
CA PHE A 111 -11.77 -5.34 13.68
C PHE A 111 -12.34 -5.44 12.26
N SER A 112 -11.67 -4.80 11.29
CA SER A 112 -12.07 -4.86 9.88
C SER A 112 -11.08 -5.68 9.07
N MET A 113 -11.58 -6.60 8.24
CA MET A 113 -10.75 -7.38 7.31
C MET A 113 -9.99 -6.52 6.30
N ALA A 114 -10.41 -5.26 6.09
CA ALA A 114 -9.66 -4.28 5.31
C ALA A 114 -8.22 -4.06 5.83
N TYR A 115 -7.95 -4.37 7.10
CA TYR A 115 -6.59 -4.41 7.67
C TYR A 115 -5.62 -5.25 6.83
N TRP A 116 -6.10 -6.35 6.24
CA TRP A 116 -5.28 -7.28 5.46
C TRP A 116 -5.04 -6.82 4.02
N ASN A 117 -5.76 -5.82 3.52
CA ASN A 117 -5.51 -5.26 2.21
C ASN A 117 -4.26 -4.35 2.26
N GLY A 118 -3.18 -4.82 1.62
CA GLY A 118 -1.92 -4.10 1.54
C GLY A 118 -1.77 -3.24 0.28
N ALA A 119 -2.73 -3.25 -0.64
CA ALA A 119 -2.63 -2.48 -1.88
C ALA A 119 -2.79 -0.97 -1.61
N HIS A 120 -2.11 -0.15 -2.40
CA HIS A 120 -2.34 1.29 -2.43
C HIS A 120 -3.84 1.57 -2.68
N PRO A 121 -4.47 2.61 -2.09
CA PRO A 121 -5.91 2.84 -2.23
C PRO A 121 -6.41 2.94 -3.67
N SER A 122 -5.60 3.48 -4.59
CA SER A 122 -5.94 3.55 -6.02
C SER A 122 -5.89 2.21 -6.75
N LEU A 123 -5.28 1.18 -6.14
CA LEU A 123 -5.17 -0.18 -6.66
C LEU A 123 -6.11 -1.15 -5.93
N GLN A 124 -7.03 -0.63 -5.11
CA GLN A 124 -8.08 -1.43 -4.48
C GLN A 124 -9.33 -1.42 -5.36
N LEU A 125 -9.79 -2.60 -5.74
CA LEU A 125 -10.90 -2.81 -6.65
C LEU A 125 -11.98 -3.64 -5.94
N PRO A 126 -13.26 -3.52 -6.33
CA PRO A 126 -14.26 -4.54 -6.00
C PRO A 126 -13.82 -5.92 -6.51
N HIS A 127 -14.33 -6.99 -5.91
CA HIS A 127 -14.06 -8.34 -6.38
C HIS A 127 -14.43 -8.50 -7.86
N LEU A 128 -13.50 -9.09 -8.62
CA LEU A 128 -13.72 -9.43 -10.01
C LEU A 128 -14.75 -10.57 -10.11
N LYS A 129 -15.56 -10.53 -11.16
CA LYS A 129 -16.59 -11.54 -11.39
C LYS A 129 -15.93 -12.84 -11.86
N PRO A 130 -16.33 -14.01 -11.34
CA PRO A 130 -15.87 -15.29 -11.85
C PRO A 130 -16.36 -15.50 -13.29
N ASN A 131 -15.66 -16.34 -14.04
CA ASN A 131 -15.92 -16.68 -15.45
C ASN A 131 -15.92 -15.45 -16.38
N HIS A 132 -15.09 -14.44 -16.07
CA HIS A 132 -14.86 -13.27 -16.91
C HIS A 132 -13.38 -13.12 -17.20
N ILE A 133 -13.04 -12.60 -18.38
CA ILE A 133 -11.67 -12.20 -18.73
C ILE A 133 -11.59 -10.69 -18.59
N TYR A 134 -10.62 -10.23 -17.79
CA TYR A 134 -10.33 -8.81 -17.60
C TYR A 134 -9.03 -8.47 -18.31
N GLU A 135 -8.99 -7.35 -19.02
CA GLU A 135 -7.75 -6.84 -19.59
C GLU A 135 -7.03 -5.97 -18.54
N LEU A 136 -5.78 -6.30 -18.23
CA LEU A 136 -4.89 -5.49 -17.42
C LEU A 136 -3.95 -4.69 -18.33
N THR A 137 -4.02 -3.36 -18.24
CA THR A 137 -3.17 -2.46 -19.03
C THR A 137 -2.01 -1.91 -18.20
N PHE A 138 -0.80 -1.99 -18.73
CA PHE A 138 0.41 -1.48 -18.10
C PHE A 138 1.05 -0.41 -18.98
N THR A 139 1.43 0.72 -18.38
CA THR A 139 2.09 1.83 -19.08
C THR A 139 3.26 2.33 -18.25
N GLY A 140 4.44 2.46 -18.85
CA GLY A 140 5.64 2.99 -18.18
C GLY A 140 6.30 2.04 -17.18
N MET A 141 5.86 0.77 -17.13
CA MET A 141 6.34 -0.24 -16.16
C MET A 141 7.49 -1.11 -16.70
N VAL A 142 7.81 -0.97 -17.99
CA VAL A 142 8.87 -1.73 -18.68
C VAL A 142 9.74 -0.78 -19.50
N HIS A 143 10.93 -1.22 -19.88
CA HIS A 143 11.76 -0.43 -20.79
C HIS A 143 11.15 -0.35 -22.19
N SER A 144 11.42 0.74 -22.91
CA SER A 144 10.88 1.00 -24.26
C SER A 144 11.29 -0.05 -25.30
N PHE A 145 12.40 -0.76 -25.09
CA PHE A 145 12.81 -1.86 -25.97
C PHE A 145 11.99 -3.15 -25.73
N GLN A 146 11.31 -3.28 -24.58
CA GLN A 146 10.48 -4.44 -24.25
C GLN A 146 9.06 -4.29 -24.79
N ALA A 147 8.53 -3.07 -24.78
CA ALA A 147 7.21 -2.75 -25.31
C ALA A 147 7.21 -1.36 -25.98
N PRO A 148 6.68 -1.22 -27.22
CA PRO A 148 6.47 0.07 -27.85
C PRO A 148 5.68 1.01 -26.92
N ASN A 149 6.12 2.27 -26.81
CA ASN A 149 5.55 3.26 -25.89
C ASN A 149 5.49 2.81 -24.42
N GLN A 150 6.25 1.78 -24.04
CA GLN A 150 6.23 1.16 -22.71
C GLN A 150 4.82 0.70 -22.31
N HIS A 151 4.01 0.30 -23.30
CA HIS A 151 2.60 -0.02 -23.13
C HIS A 151 2.33 -1.47 -23.56
N PHE A 152 1.65 -2.23 -22.72
CA PHE A 152 1.21 -3.59 -23.03
C PHE A 152 -0.03 -3.97 -22.22
N THR A 153 -0.77 -4.96 -22.72
CA THR A 153 -1.94 -5.52 -22.04
C THR A 153 -1.75 -7.02 -21.76
N VAL A 154 -2.44 -7.50 -20.73
CA VAL A 154 -2.48 -8.92 -20.35
C VAL A 154 -3.91 -9.29 -20.01
N ASP A 155 -4.40 -10.37 -20.62
CA ASP A 155 -5.68 -10.94 -20.26
C ASP A 155 -5.56 -11.74 -18.96
N LEU A 156 -6.42 -11.42 -17.99
CA LEU A 156 -6.57 -12.12 -16.73
C LEU A 156 -7.91 -12.88 -16.73
N PRO A 157 -7.89 -14.19 -17.03
CA PRO A 157 -9.07 -15.03 -16.84
C PRO A 157 -9.33 -15.23 -15.34
N VAL A 158 -10.54 -14.91 -14.89
CA VAL A 158 -10.96 -15.13 -13.49
C VAL A 158 -11.71 -16.45 -13.41
N GLU A 159 -11.01 -17.50 -13.02
CA GLU A 159 -11.56 -18.85 -12.91
C GLU A 159 -12.49 -19.02 -11.69
N THR A 160 -13.41 -19.98 -11.79
CA THR A 160 -14.18 -20.45 -10.62
C THR A 160 -13.36 -21.48 -9.85
N VAL A 161 -12.92 -21.13 -8.65
CA VAL A 161 -12.17 -22.02 -7.75
C VAL A 161 -13.03 -22.33 -6.53
N PHE A 162 -13.04 -23.58 -6.08
CA PHE A 162 -13.73 -23.97 -4.84
C PHE A 162 -12.85 -24.86 -3.97
N VAL A 163 -13.07 -24.83 -2.66
CA VAL A 163 -12.47 -25.74 -1.69
C VAL A 163 -13.49 -26.76 -1.27
N HIS A 164 -13.11 -28.04 -1.39
CA HIS A 164 -13.86 -29.16 -0.84
C HIS A 164 -13.08 -29.73 0.34
N ALA A 165 -13.66 -29.64 1.54
CA ALA A 165 -13.05 -30.10 2.78
C ALA A 165 -13.88 -31.23 3.39
N HIS A 166 -13.19 -32.25 3.90
CA HIS A 166 -13.81 -33.34 4.68
C HIS A 166 -13.55 -33.11 6.17
N THR A 167 -14.58 -33.28 6.98
CA THR A 167 -14.48 -33.18 8.44
C THR A 167 -14.19 -34.56 9.06
N ALA A 168 -13.71 -34.56 10.31
CA ALA A 168 -13.53 -35.79 11.09
C ALA A 168 -14.84 -36.58 11.31
N THR A 169 -16.00 -35.95 11.09
CA THR A 169 -17.33 -36.57 11.18
C THR A 169 -17.82 -37.14 9.84
N ASN A 170 -16.94 -37.30 8.84
CA ASN A 170 -17.28 -37.70 7.47
C ASN A 170 -18.28 -36.78 6.76
N SER A 171 -18.39 -35.52 7.20
CA SER A 171 -19.17 -34.50 6.51
C SER A 171 -18.30 -33.79 5.48
N SER A 172 -18.90 -33.36 4.36
CA SER A 172 -18.21 -32.52 3.38
C SER A 172 -18.71 -31.08 3.44
N LEU A 173 -17.77 -30.15 3.25
CA LEU A 173 -18.04 -28.73 3.04
C LEU A 173 -17.47 -28.34 1.68
N CYS A 174 -18.30 -27.77 0.81
CA CYS A 174 -17.86 -27.11 -0.40
C CYS A 174 -18.04 -25.60 -0.24
N LYS A 175 -17.01 -24.82 -0.58
CA LYS A 175 -17.06 -23.36 -0.55
C LYS A 175 -16.40 -22.81 -1.82
N ASP A 176 -17.16 -22.00 -2.56
CA ASP A 176 -16.61 -21.21 -3.66
C ASP A 176 -15.65 -20.15 -3.12
N MET A 177 -14.51 -20.02 -3.77
CA MET A 177 -13.46 -19.10 -3.40
C MET A 177 -13.50 -17.88 -4.31
N VAL A 178 -13.31 -16.71 -3.72
CA VAL A 178 -13.33 -15.43 -4.45
C VAL A 178 -11.89 -15.02 -4.75
N LEU A 179 -11.60 -14.58 -5.98
CA LEU A 179 -10.33 -13.94 -6.30
C LEU A 179 -10.18 -12.66 -5.45
N ASP A 180 -9.26 -12.71 -4.51
CA ASP A 180 -9.08 -11.69 -3.46
C ASP A 180 -7.92 -10.76 -3.78
N THR A 181 -6.78 -11.32 -4.23
CA THR A 181 -5.57 -10.53 -4.50
C THR A 181 -4.96 -10.94 -5.84
N ILE A 182 -4.61 -9.95 -6.65
CA ILE A 182 -3.79 -10.08 -7.85
C ILE A 182 -2.47 -9.37 -7.56
N LEU A 183 -1.37 -10.12 -7.53
CA LEU A 183 -0.03 -9.58 -7.40
C LEU A 183 0.65 -9.62 -8.76
N VAL A 184 1.09 -8.47 -9.25
CA VAL A 184 1.80 -8.37 -10.53
C VAL A 184 3.27 -8.04 -10.27
N ASP A 185 4.15 -8.92 -10.73
CA ASP A 185 5.59 -8.69 -10.80
C ASP A 185 5.99 -8.52 -12.26
N VAL A 186 6.17 -7.27 -12.68
CA VAL A 186 6.49 -6.93 -14.07
C VAL A 186 7.92 -7.32 -14.43
N GLU A 187 8.85 -7.28 -13.47
CA GLU A 187 10.25 -7.66 -13.71
C GLU A 187 10.38 -9.17 -13.92
N GLN A 188 9.71 -9.97 -13.08
CA GLN A 188 9.66 -11.43 -13.20
C GLN A 188 8.65 -11.91 -14.24
N ARG A 189 7.83 -11.01 -14.80
CA ARG A 189 6.73 -11.30 -15.73
C ARG A 189 5.77 -12.35 -15.19
N ARG A 190 5.38 -12.19 -13.92
CA ARG A 190 4.49 -13.11 -13.19
C ARG A 190 3.26 -12.37 -12.67
N ILE A 191 2.12 -13.04 -12.75
CA ILE A 191 0.90 -12.65 -12.06
C ILE A 191 0.51 -13.78 -11.11
N ASP A 192 0.41 -13.47 -9.83
CA ASP A 192 -0.01 -14.41 -8.79
C ASP A 192 -1.43 -14.06 -8.33
N CYS A 193 -2.31 -15.04 -8.32
CA CYS A 193 -3.72 -14.88 -7.92
C CYS A 193 -3.99 -15.65 -6.62
N SER A 194 -4.49 -14.95 -5.60
CA SER A 194 -4.90 -15.55 -4.33
C SER A 194 -6.41 -15.58 -4.19
N TYR A 195 -6.96 -16.71 -3.78
CA TYR A 195 -8.38 -16.95 -3.60
C TYR A 195 -8.71 -17.18 -2.11
N ARG A 196 -9.84 -16.66 -1.62
CA ARG A 196 -10.28 -16.75 -0.20
C ARG A 196 -11.76 -17.12 -0.03
#